data_AF-A0A514BZ32-F1
#
_entry.id   AF-A0A514BZ32-F1
#
_cell.length_a   1.000
_cell.length_b   1.000
_cell.length_c   1.000
_cell.angle_alpha   90.00
_cell.angle_beta   90.00
_cell.angle_gamma   90.00
#
_symmetry.space_group_name_H-M   'P 1'
#
loop_
_entity.id
_entity.type
_entity.pdbx_description
1 polymer ?
#
loop_
_entity_poly.entity_id
_entity_poly.type
_entity_poly.pdbx_seq_one_letter_code
_entity_poly.pdbx_strand_id
1 'polypeptide(L)'
;MSEPAAMPEEVAPVAGHRARHALLKRLADVVSLPASRINAFERSVTGDLLVEMLRLASHEDRRRVAARLAPLTEIPNALARMLLRDEPDIAGLLIEQCASLSDADLVACARDAALEHRVLIAARRGVSEVVAETLLSFGESEVIEALLRNTSARLSQVAVEGVVSLSRTERNLCVHLLKRPELRPSGAYVMFWWSSPDDRRTILQRFAVSREVMQEVAEDVFAMAAEEGWQDPVSRKALQFIERRQRNRAAIAKSPYGGLEEAVAAAGLKGMSRDLATEIAHLSGVKPITGAKILGDPGGEPLAILCKATGLGRGDLQALWRSLRRPELLPDGSVDPIWERVQITYEMLAVDRAQTVLRYWNWSLSSALTPALLRAIRDGEEDALDDYSAPERAAMLALAENFGR
;
A
#
# COMPACT_ATOMS: atom_id res chain seq x y z
N MET A 1 -5.79 -59.62 -56.94
CA MET A 1 -6.69 -58.61 -56.36
C MET A 1 -5.87 -57.37 -56.14
N SER A 2 -6.34 -56.26 -56.69
CA SER A 2 -5.68 -54.96 -56.70
C SER A 2 -5.88 -54.26 -55.37
N GLU A 3 -4.82 -53.67 -54.83
CA GLU A 3 -4.92 -52.54 -53.89
C GLU A 3 -4.05 -51.42 -54.45
N PRO A 4 -4.63 -50.29 -54.91
CA PRO A 4 -3.85 -49.14 -55.29
C PRO A 4 -3.42 -48.42 -54.01
N ALA A 5 -2.11 -48.14 -53.90
CA ALA A 5 -1.57 -47.30 -52.85
C ALA A 5 -2.21 -45.91 -52.92
N ALA A 6 -2.87 -45.50 -51.85
CA ALA A 6 -3.41 -44.14 -51.70
C ALA A 6 -2.25 -43.14 -51.73
N MET A 7 -2.27 -42.23 -52.71
CA MET A 7 -1.38 -41.08 -52.71
C MET A 7 -1.72 -40.19 -51.51
N PRO A 8 -0.74 -39.52 -50.89
CA PRO A 8 -1.03 -38.50 -49.88
C PRO A 8 -1.83 -37.39 -50.55
N GLU A 9 -3.01 -37.08 -50.03
CA GLU A 9 -3.70 -35.83 -50.37
C GLU A 9 -2.79 -34.68 -49.98
N GLU A 10 -2.19 -34.06 -51.00
CA GLU A 10 -1.48 -32.81 -50.86
C GLU A 10 -2.53 -31.75 -50.52
N VAL A 11 -2.68 -31.47 -49.22
CA VAL A 11 -3.55 -30.40 -48.72
C VAL A 11 -3.04 -29.10 -49.32
N ALA A 12 -3.73 -28.62 -50.37
CA ALA A 12 -3.41 -27.35 -51.01
C ALA A 12 -3.34 -26.26 -49.93
N PRO A 13 -2.27 -25.45 -49.88
CA PRO A 13 -2.19 -24.37 -48.92
C PRO A 13 -3.39 -23.46 -49.16
N VAL A 14 -4.22 -23.26 -48.13
CA VAL A 14 -5.39 -22.37 -48.17
C VAL A 14 -4.91 -21.05 -48.77
N ALA A 15 -5.35 -20.76 -49.99
CA ALA A 15 -4.86 -19.62 -50.74
C ALA A 15 -5.19 -18.34 -49.97
N GLY A 16 -4.19 -17.80 -49.27
CA GLY A 16 -4.36 -16.60 -48.45
C GLY A 16 -5.00 -15.50 -49.28
N HIS A 17 -6.00 -14.82 -48.70
CA HIS A 17 -6.73 -13.75 -49.36
C HIS A 17 -5.81 -12.53 -49.61
N ARG A 18 -4.92 -12.63 -50.61
CA ARG A 18 -3.88 -11.63 -50.91
C ARG A 18 -4.45 -10.22 -51.12
N ALA A 19 -5.62 -10.12 -51.75
CA ALA A 19 -6.31 -8.84 -51.92
C ALA A 19 -6.78 -8.24 -50.59
N ARG A 20 -7.30 -9.07 -49.66
CA ARG A 20 -7.73 -8.63 -48.32
C ARG A 20 -6.54 -8.11 -47.52
N HIS A 21 -5.43 -8.87 -47.50
CA HIS A 21 -4.20 -8.47 -46.81
C HIS A 21 -3.63 -7.15 -47.37
N ALA A 22 -3.57 -7.03 -48.70
CA ALA A 22 -3.12 -5.81 -49.35
C ALA A 22 -4.04 -4.61 -49.05
N LEU A 23 -5.35 -4.83 -49.00
CA LEU A 23 -6.32 -3.77 -48.70
C LEU A 23 -6.26 -3.34 -47.23
N LEU A 24 -6.18 -4.28 -46.26
CA LEU A 24 -5.95 -3.97 -44.85
C LEU A 24 -4.71 -3.09 -44.65
N LYS A 25 -3.59 -3.49 -45.27
CA LYS A 25 -2.35 -2.71 -45.23
C LYS A 25 -2.54 -1.30 -45.79
N ARG A 26 -3.14 -1.17 -46.98
CA ARG A 26 -3.34 0.13 -47.64
C ARG A 26 -4.28 1.04 -46.85
N LEU A 27 -5.36 0.51 -46.29
CA LEU A 27 -6.29 1.28 -45.45
C LEU A 27 -5.60 1.73 -44.16
N ALA A 28 -4.82 0.86 -43.52
CA ALA A 28 -4.01 1.26 -42.36
C ALA A 28 -2.99 2.36 -42.72
N ASP A 29 -2.35 2.27 -43.91
CA ASP A 29 -1.46 3.32 -44.40
C ASP A 29 -2.19 4.65 -44.65
N VAL A 30 -3.42 4.61 -45.17
CA VAL A 30 -4.27 5.81 -45.36
C VAL A 30 -4.64 6.43 -44.00
N VAL A 31 -5.05 5.61 -43.02
CA VAL A 31 -5.31 6.06 -41.64
C VAL A 31 -4.05 6.60 -40.96
N SER A 32 -2.86 6.23 -41.42
CA SER A 32 -1.58 6.70 -40.88
C SER A 32 -1.06 7.98 -41.55
N LEU A 33 -1.73 8.51 -42.58
CA LEU A 33 -1.29 9.72 -43.27
C LEU A 33 -1.36 10.95 -42.35
N PRO A 34 -0.46 11.94 -42.50
CA PRO A 34 -0.54 13.19 -41.74
C PRO A 34 -1.79 14.00 -42.10
N ALA A 35 -2.24 14.88 -41.21
CA ALA A 35 -3.43 15.73 -41.40
C ALA A 35 -3.36 16.63 -42.65
N SER A 36 -2.16 16.90 -43.18
CA SER A 36 -1.95 17.63 -44.45
C SER A 36 -2.37 16.84 -45.70
N ARG A 37 -2.56 15.53 -45.58
CA ARG A 37 -2.84 14.60 -46.69
C ARG A 37 -4.23 13.96 -46.61
N ILE A 38 -4.82 13.92 -45.42
CA ILE A 38 -6.15 13.36 -45.17
C ILE A 38 -6.82 14.15 -44.05
N ASN A 39 -8.07 14.57 -44.26
CA ASN A 39 -8.82 15.28 -43.23
C ASN A 39 -9.44 14.29 -42.21
N ALA A 40 -9.94 14.81 -41.09
CA ALA A 40 -10.50 13.99 -40.01
C ALA A 40 -11.71 13.13 -40.45
N PHE A 41 -12.53 13.63 -41.37
CA PHE A 41 -13.71 12.91 -41.88
C PHE A 41 -13.29 11.74 -42.77
N GLU A 42 -12.40 11.96 -43.74
CA GLU A 42 -11.85 10.91 -44.61
C GLU A 42 -11.12 9.83 -43.80
N ARG A 43 -10.37 10.25 -42.75
CA ARG A 43 -9.70 9.32 -41.83
C ARG A 43 -10.70 8.45 -41.08
N SER A 44 -11.80 9.04 -40.63
CA SER A 44 -12.88 8.31 -39.93
C SER A 44 -13.57 7.30 -40.85
N VAL A 45 -13.93 7.70 -42.08
CA VAL A 45 -14.54 6.80 -43.08
C VAL A 45 -13.61 5.62 -43.41
N THR A 46 -12.31 5.89 -43.60
CA THR A 46 -11.31 4.84 -43.81
C THR A 46 -11.21 3.93 -42.59
N GLY A 47 -11.29 4.51 -41.40
CA GLY A 47 -11.29 3.77 -40.13
C GLY A 47 -12.48 2.83 -39.98
N ASP A 48 -13.68 3.28 -40.33
CA ASP A 48 -14.91 2.46 -40.26
C ASP A 48 -14.84 1.26 -41.20
N LEU A 49 -14.34 1.46 -42.43
CA LEU A 49 -14.10 0.35 -43.36
C LEU A 49 -13.05 -0.63 -42.83
N LEU A 50 -11.98 -0.10 -42.23
CA LEU A 50 -10.91 -0.92 -41.66
C LEU A 50 -11.41 -1.75 -40.46
N VAL A 51 -12.30 -1.20 -39.63
CA VAL A 51 -12.98 -1.95 -38.54
C VAL A 51 -13.71 -3.17 -39.10
N GLU A 52 -14.58 -2.99 -40.10
CA GLU A 52 -15.36 -4.09 -40.67
C GLU A 52 -14.48 -5.18 -41.29
N MET A 53 -13.39 -4.78 -41.93
CA MET A 53 -12.42 -5.75 -42.46
C MET A 53 -11.67 -6.50 -41.35
N LEU A 54 -11.29 -5.81 -40.27
CA LEU A 54 -10.54 -6.40 -39.16
C LEU A 54 -11.36 -7.41 -38.37
N ARG A 55 -12.68 -7.26 -38.29
CA ARG A 55 -13.57 -8.27 -37.69
C ARG A 55 -13.44 -9.67 -38.32
N LEU A 56 -13.10 -9.73 -39.61
CA LEU A 56 -12.92 -10.97 -40.38
C LEU A 56 -11.44 -11.26 -40.72
N ALA A 57 -10.52 -10.47 -40.15
CA ALA A 57 -9.10 -10.61 -40.41
C ALA A 57 -8.46 -11.65 -39.47
N SER A 58 -7.37 -12.25 -39.93
CA SER A 58 -6.58 -13.15 -39.09
C SER A 58 -5.96 -12.40 -37.92
N HIS A 59 -5.64 -13.11 -36.85
CA HIS A 59 -4.92 -12.56 -35.70
C HIS A 59 -3.67 -11.77 -36.15
N GLU A 60 -2.86 -12.36 -37.04
CA GLU A 60 -1.64 -11.76 -37.57
C GLU A 60 -1.88 -10.44 -38.33
N ASP A 61 -2.99 -10.36 -39.07
CA ASP A 61 -3.38 -9.12 -39.76
C ASP A 61 -3.78 -8.03 -38.77
N ARG A 62 -4.58 -8.38 -37.74
CA ARG A 62 -5.00 -7.44 -36.69
C ARG A 62 -3.80 -6.93 -35.91
N ARG A 63 -2.87 -7.82 -35.55
CA ARG A 63 -1.59 -7.50 -34.91
C ARG A 63 -0.74 -6.52 -35.74
N ARG A 64 -0.61 -6.76 -37.06
CA ARG A 64 0.14 -5.87 -37.96
C ARG A 64 -0.49 -4.48 -38.07
N VAL A 65 -1.82 -4.40 -38.15
CA VAL A 65 -2.51 -3.11 -38.17
C VAL A 65 -2.37 -2.39 -36.83
N ALA A 66 -2.54 -3.07 -35.71
CA ALA A 66 -2.33 -2.51 -34.38
C ALA A 66 -0.92 -1.92 -34.22
N ALA A 67 0.12 -2.66 -34.62
CA ALA A 67 1.51 -2.18 -34.60
C ALA A 67 1.71 -0.94 -35.49
N ARG A 68 1.00 -0.86 -36.62
CA ARG A 68 1.07 0.27 -37.55
C ARG A 68 0.41 1.53 -36.98
N LEU A 69 -0.69 1.36 -36.24
CA LEU A 69 -1.46 2.47 -35.66
C LEU A 69 -0.90 2.96 -34.33
N ALA A 70 -0.23 2.10 -33.55
CA ALA A 70 0.31 2.42 -32.24
C ALA A 70 1.14 3.73 -32.16
N PRO A 71 2.05 4.05 -33.10
CA PRO A 71 2.84 5.29 -33.02
C PRO A 71 2.09 6.56 -33.46
N LEU A 72 0.83 6.46 -33.90
CA LEU A 72 0.08 7.61 -34.39
C LEU A 72 -0.37 8.52 -33.25
N THR A 73 -0.41 9.82 -33.51
CA THR A 73 -0.93 10.83 -32.59
C THR A 73 -2.46 10.93 -32.60
N GLU A 74 -3.09 10.44 -33.66
CA GLU A 74 -4.54 10.43 -33.84
C GLU A 74 -4.97 9.11 -34.47
N ILE A 75 -5.79 8.35 -33.75
CA ILE A 75 -6.38 7.10 -34.23
C ILE A 75 -7.90 7.26 -34.21
N PRO A 76 -8.62 6.85 -35.26
CA PRO A 76 -10.08 6.83 -35.23
C PRO A 76 -10.63 6.04 -34.03
N ASN A 77 -11.54 6.64 -33.27
CA ASN A 77 -12.09 6.06 -32.03
C ASN A 77 -12.70 4.67 -32.21
N ALA A 78 -13.26 4.37 -33.38
CA ALA A 78 -13.82 3.04 -33.67
C ALA A 78 -12.71 1.97 -33.76
N LEU A 79 -11.58 2.29 -34.38
CA LEU A 79 -10.42 1.39 -34.46
C LEU A 79 -9.76 1.20 -33.11
N ALA A 80 -9.52 2.29 -32.37
CA ALA A 80 -8.91 2.21 -31.04
C ALA A 80 -9.74 1.32 -30.10
N ARG A 81 -11.06 1.55 -30.02
CA ARG A 81 -11.96 0.75 -29.17
C ARG A 81 -12.01 -0.73 -29.56
N MET A 82 -12.00 -1.04 -30.87
CA MET A 82 -12.00 -2.43 -31.31
C MET A 82 -10.68 -3.13 -30.96
N LEU A 83 -9.53 -2.50 -31.23
CA LEU A 83 -8.21 -3.10 -31.00
C LEU A 83 -7.88 -3.20 -29.50
N LEU A 84 -8.34 -2.26 -28.67
CA LEU A 84 -8.16 -2.33 -27.22
C LEU A 84 -8.94 -3.47 -26.55
N ARG A 85 -9.97 -4.02 -27.21
CA ARG A 85 -10.75 -5.16 -26.74
C ARG A 85 -10.39 -6.48 -27.44
N ASP A 86 -9.39 -6.44 -28.32
CA ASP A 86 -8.87 -7.63 -28.99
C ASP A 86 -8.02 -8.48 -28.04
N GLU A 87 -7.37 -9.52 -28.55
CA GLU A 87 -6.45 -10.35 -27.77
C GLU A 87 -5.33 -9.51 -27.11
N PRO A 88 -4.86 -9.88 -25.90
CA PRO A 88 -3.95 -9.04 -25.11
C PRO A 88 -2.66 -8.62 -25.83
N ASP A 89 -2.12 -9.48 -26.69
CA ASP A 89 -0.90 -9.22 -27.45
C ASP A 89 -1.10 -8.22 -28.60
N ILE A 90 -2.34 -8.04 -29.08
CA ILE A 90 -2.75 -7.02 -30.05
C ILE A 90 -3.05 -5.72 -29.31
N ALA A 91 -3.90 -5.76 -28.29
CA ALA A 91 -4.27 -4.60 -27.48
C ALA A 91 -3.04 -3.97 -26.81
N GLY A 92 -2.11 -4.79 -26.33
CA GLY A 92 -0.85 -4.39 -25.71
C GLY A 92 0.00 -3.47 -26.58
N LEU A 93 -0.03 -3.64 -27.91
CA LEU A 93 0.67 -2.74 -28.82
C LEU A 93 0.18 -1.29 -28.69
N LEU A 94 -1.14 -1.09 -28.53
CA LEU A 94 -1.73 0.23 -28.32
C LEU A 94 -1.53 0.67 -26.86
N ILE A 95 -1.81 -0.21 -25.89
CA ILE A 95 -1.70 0.11 -24.45
C ILE A 95 -0.27 0.51 -24.08
N GLU A 96 0.77 -0.02 -24.71
CA GLU A 96 2.15 0.31 -24.36
C GLU A 96 2.69 1.52 -25.12
N GLN A 97 2.34 1.68 -26.40
CA GLN A 97 3.04 2.58 -27.32
C GLN A 97 2.20 3.77 -27.78
N CYS A 98 0.86 3.67 -27.70
CA CYS A 98 -0.02 4.71 -28.20
C CYS A 98 -0.21 5.84 -27.19
N ALA A 99 0.49 6.95 -27.40
CA ALA A 99 0.41 8.13 -26.55
C ALA A 99 -0.93 8.89 -26.66
N SER A 100 -1.71 8.66 -27.73
CA SER A 100 -2.98 9.35 -27.95
C SER A 100 -4.16 8.75 -27.19
N LEU A 101 -3.99 7.61 -26.52
CA LEU A 101 -5.05 7.01 -25.70
C LEU A 101 -5.37 7.93 -24.51
N SER A 102 -6.64 8.28 -24.39
CA SER A 102 -7.16 9.05 -23.27
C SER A 102 -7.42 8.16 -22.05
N ASP A 103 -7.56 8.77 -20.88
CA ASP A 103 -8.01 8.07 -19.68
C ASP A 103 -9.35 7.35 -19.90
N ALA A 104 -10.25 7.94 -20.69
CA ALA A 104 -11.53 7.34 -21.03
C ALA A 104 -11.38 6.04 -21.85
N ASP A 105 -10.40 6.00 -22.77
CA ASP A 105 -10.10 4.79 -23.56
C ASP A 105 -9.53 3.68 -22.68
N LEU A 106 -8.60 4.02 -21.78
CA LEU A 106 -8.00 3.07 -20.85
C LEU A 106 -9.01 2.54 -19.83
N VAL A 107 -9.88 3.41 -19.30
CA VAL A 107 -10.97 3.02 -18.38
C VAL A 107 -11.97 2.10 -19.09
N ALA A 108 -12.36 2.42 -20.33
CA ALA A 108 -13.25 1.56 -21.10
C ALA A 108 -12.60 0.20 -21.39
N CYS A 109 -11.32 0.18 -21.78
CA CYS A 109 -10.56 -1.06 -21.98
C CYS A 109 -10.51 -1.89 -20.69
N ALA A 110 -10.18 -1.29 -19.55
CA ALA A 110 -10.11 -1.98 -18.26
C ALA A 110 -11.45 -2.63 -17.86
N ARG A 111 -12.58 -1.97 -18.17
CA ARG A 111 -13.93 -2.46 -17.86
C ARG A 111 -14.41 -3.56 -18.79
N ASP A 112 -14.08 -3.46 -20.08
CA ASP A 112 -14.63 -4.33 -21.11
C ASP A 112 -13.73 -5.53 -21.45
N ALA A 113 -12.46 -5.50 -21.04
CA ALA A 113 -11.45 -6.50 -21.41
C ALA A 113 -11.05 -7.43 -20.24
N ALA A 114 -10.09 -8.32 -20.52
CA ALA A 114 -9.67 -9.36 -19.58
C ALA A 114 -8.61 -8.86 -18.57
N LEU A 115 -8.27 -9.72 -17.60
CA LEU A 115 -7.26 -9.45 -16.57
C LEU A 115 -5.91 -9.03 -17.21
N GLU A 116 -5.51 -9.70 -18.28
CA GLU A 116 -4.26 -9.47 -18.99
C GLU A 116 -4.19 -8.03 -19.53
N HIS A 117 -5.31 -7.48 -20.02
CA HIS A 117 -5.37 -6.08 -20.45
C HIS A 117 -5.17 -5.13 -19.28
N ARG A 118 -5.79 -5.41 -18.12
CA ARG A 118 -5.64 -4.59 -16.92
C ARG A 118 -4.19 -4.61 -16.40
N VAL A 119 -3.50 -5.74 -16.48
CA VAL A 119 -2.06 -5.84 -16.17
C VAL A 119 -1.23 -4.99 -17.13
N LEU A 120 -1.52 -5.03 -18.44
CA LEU A 120 -0.84 -4.18 -19.44
C LEU A 120 -1.08 -2.68 -19.16
N ILE A 121 -2.31 -2.29 -18.82
CA ILE A 121 -2.64 -0.90 -18.45
C ILE A 121 -1.91 -0.50 -17.17
N ALA A 122 -1.86 -1.37 -16.15
CA ALA A 122 -1.17 -1.10 -14.89
C ALA A 122 0.34 -0.87 -15.09
N ALA A 123 0.96 -1.56 -16.04
CA ALA A 123 2.38 -1.41 -16.39
C ALA A 123 2.66 -0.22 -17.34
N ARG A 124 1.65 0.37 -17.96
CA ARG A 124 1.78 1.49 -18.91
C ARG A 124 2.44 2.71 -18.27
N ARG A 125 3.28 3.44 -18.99
CA ARG A 125 3.83 4.70 -18.46
C ARG A 125 2.75 5.76 -18.30
N GLY A 126 2.79 6.50 -17.19
CA GLY A 126 1.93 7.66 -16.97
C GLY A 126 0.46 7.31 -16.72
N VAL A 127 0.18 6.20 -16.02
CA VAL A 127 -1.18 5.89 -15.53
C VAL A 127 -1.65 7.01 -14.59
N SER A 128 -2.79 7.62 -14.91
CA SER A 128 -3.41 8.65 -14.08
C SER A 128 -4.12 8.06 -12.86
N GLU A 129 -4.48 8.90 -11.89
CA GLU A 129 -5.21 8.46 -10.70
C GLU A 129 -6.56 7.83 -11.04
N VAL A 130 -7.28 8.35 -12.05
CA VAL A 130 -8.60 7.84 -12.47
C VAL A 130 -8.49 6.43 -13.06
N VAL A 131 -7.46 6.18 -13.88
CA VAL A 131 -7.21 4.86 -14.45
C VAL A 131 -6.75 3.90 -13.37
N ALA A 132 -5.86 4.34 -12.48
CA ALA A 132 -5.39 3.56 -11.34
C ALA A 132 -6.55 3.13 -10.43
N GLU A 133 -7.44 4.03 -10.04
CA GLU A 133 -8.63 3.72 -9.23
C GLU A 133 -9.55 2.73 -9.93
N THR A 134 -9.76 2.89 -11.24
CA THR A 134 -10.53 1.94 -12.03
C THR A 134 -9.90 0.54 -11.98
N LEU A 135 -8.58 0.43 -12.14
CA LEU A 135 -7.88 -0.85 -12.06
C LEU A 135 -7.99 -1.48 -10.67
N LEU A 136 -7.82 -0.69 -9.61
CA LEU A 136 -7.92 -1.17 -8.23
C LEU A 136 -9.33 -1.66 -7.89
N SER A 137 -10.38 -1.08 -8.49
CA SER A 137 -11.78 -1.46 -8.20
C SER A 137 -12.14 -2.91 -8.53
N PHE A 138 -11.33 -3.59 -9.35
CA PHE A 138 -11.51 -5.01 -9.66
C PHE A 138 -10.95 -5.95 -8.58
N GLY A 139 -10.11 -5.46 -7.65
CA GLY A 139 -9.57 -6.26 -6.55
C GLY A 139 -8.60 -7.37 -6.99
N GLU A 140 -7.98 -7.25 -8.17
CA GLU A 140 -7.12 -8.29 -8.74
C GLU A 140 -5.66 -8.09 -8.30
N SER A 141 -5.13 -9.01 -7.48
CA SER A 141 -3.80 -8.90 -6.86
C SER A 141 -2.67 -8.66 -7.87
N GLU A 142 -2.71 -9.31 -9.04
CA GLU A 142 -1.69 -9.15 -10.09
C GLU A 142 -1.67 -7.74 -10.69
N VAL A 143 -2.85 -7.13 -10.86
CA VAL A 143 -3.00 -5.75 -11.37
C VAL A 143 -2.53 -4.75 -10.31
N ILE A 144 -2.90 -4.97 -9.06
CA ILE A 144 -2.49 -4.14 -7.92
C ILE A 144 -0.96 -4.15 -7.78
N GLU A 145 -0.34 -5.33 -7.81
CA GLU A 145 1.12 -5.45 -7.74
C GLU A 145 1.79 -4.74 -8.92
N ALA A 146 1.32 -4.96 -10.15
CA ALA A 146 1.84 -4.31 -11.35
C ALA A 146 1.77 -2.78 -11.24
N LEU A 147 0.64 -2.25 -10.75
CA LEU A 147 0.41 -0.83 -10.58
C LEU A 147 1.33 -0.22 -9.50
N LEU A 148 1.51 -0.90 -8.36
CA LEU A 148 2.42 -0.44 -7.31
C LEU A 148 3.88 -0.41 -7.79
N ARG A 149 4.29 -1.41 -8.58
CA ARG A 149 5.64 -1.50 -9.17
C ARG A 149 5.89 -0.41 -10.22
N ASN A 150 4.83 0.11 -10.84
CA ASN A 150 4.91 1.18 -11.81
C ASN A 150 5.11 2.55 -11.14
N THR A 151 6.37 2.95 -10.94
CA THR A 151 6.72 4.24 -10.32
C THR A 151 6.29 5.48 -11.12
N SER A 152 5.84 5.32 -12.37
CA SER A 152 5.30 6.41 -13.18
C SER A 152 3.78 6.58 -13.07
N ALA A 153 3.07 5.57 -12.55
CA ALA A 153 1.66 5.68 -12.21
C ALA A 153 1.48 6.68 -11.07
N ARG A 154 0.36 7.39 -11.05
CA ARG A 154 -0.04 8.23 -9.91
C ARG A 154 -1.18 7.56 -9.18
N LEU A 155 -1.05 7.48 -7.86
CA LEU A 155 -2.08 6.91 -7.00
C LEU A 155 -2.70 8.02 -6.15
N SER A 156 -4.02 8.09 -6.15
CA SER A 156 -4.73 8.95 -5.19
C SER A 156 -4.49 8.45 -3.76
N GLN A 157 -4.79 9.30 -2.78
CA GLN A 157 -4.66 8.89 -1.37
C GLN A 157 -5.65 7.79 -1.00
N VAL A 158 -6.86 7.83 -1.54
CA VAL A 158 -7.87 6.79 -1.34
C VAL A 158 -7.37 5.46 -1.90
N ALA A 159 -6.79 5.47 -3.10
CA ALA A 159 -6.17 4.28 -3.70
C ALA A 159 -5.08 3.69 -2.80
N VAL A 160 -4.12 4.51 -2.34
CA VAL A 160 -3.04 4.04 -1.46
C VAL A 160 -3.59 3.47 -0.15
N GLU A 161 -4.58 4.12 0.46
CA GLU A 161 -5.20 3.65 1.70
C GLU A 161 -5.96 2.33 1.51
N GLY A 162 -6.65 2.15 0.38
CA GLY A 162 -7.27 0.88 0.01
C GLY A 162 -6.25 -0.26 -0.11
N VAL A 163 -5.11 0.00 -0.77
CA VAL A 163 -4.03 -1.00 -0.87
C VAL A 163 -3.35 -1.25 0.48
N VAL A 164 -3.22 -0.24 1.35
CA VAL A 164 -2.73 -0.43 2.73
C VAL A 164 -3.63 -1.40 3.48
N SER A 165 -4.95 -1.27 3.38
CA SER A 165 -5.90 -2.21 3.99
C SER A 165 -5.72 -3.63 3.41
N LEU A 166 -5.64 -3.76 2.08
CA LEU A 166 -5.44 -5.05 1.42
C LEU A 166 -4.12 -5.72 1.80
N SER A 167 -3.06 -4.93 2.05
CA SER A 167 -1.73 -5.46 2.41
C SER A 167 -1.71 -6.29 3.70
N ARG A 168 -2.77 -6.21 4.52
CA ARG A 168 -2.93 -7.03 5.71
C ARG A 168 -3.10 -8.51 5.37
N THR A 169 -3.86 -8.82 4.33
CA THR A 169 -4.04 -10.18 3.79
C THR A 169 -2.99 -10.49 2.72
N GLU A 170 -2.63 -9.52 1.89
CA GLU A 170 -1.63 -9.63 0.82
C GLU A 170 -0.30 -8.97 1.21
N ARG A 171 0.44 -9.62 2.13
CA ARG A 171 1.65 -9.04 2.72
C ARG A 171 2.76 -8.73 1.71
N ASN A 172 2.79 -9.42 0.57
CA ASN A 172 3.72 -9.14 -0.54
C ASN A 172 3.57 -7.72 -1.10
N LEU A 173 2.42 -7.07 -0.93
CA LEU A 173 2.22 -5.68 -1.37
C LEU A 173 3.01 -4.66 -0.54
N CYS A 174 3.40 -5.00 0.69
CA CYS A 174 4.05 -4.07 1.62
C CYS A 174 5.35 -3.50 1.03
N VAL A 175 6.21 -4.34 0.48
CA VAL A 175 7.49 -3.94 -0.10
C VAL A 175 7.33 -2.98 -1.29
N HIS A 176 6.21 -3.08 -2.02
CA HIS A 176 5.90 -2.20 -3.15
C HIS A 176 5.31 -0.87 -2.69
N LEU A 177 4.38 -0.90 -1.74
CA LEU A 177 3.84 0.31 -1.08
C LEU A 177 4.95 1.15 -0.45
N LEU A 178 5.92 0.52 0.21
CA LEU A 178 7.06 1.21 0.85
C LEU A 178 7.99 1.91 -0.14
N LYS A 179 7.86 1.68 -1.45
CA LYS A 179 8.59 2.40 -2.50
C LYS A 179 7.79 3.55 -3.10
N ARG A 180 6.49 3.66 -2.78
CA ARG A 180 5.62 4.72 -3.30
C ARG A 180 5.91 6.05 -2.61
N PRO A 181 6.00 7.17 -3.37
CA PRO A 181 6.07 8.51 -2.80
C PRO A 181 4.77 8.95 -2.12
N GLU A 182 3.63 8.40 -2.53
CA GLU A 182 2.30 8.77 -2.02
C GLU A 182 1.99 8.18 -0.65
N LEU A 183 2.73 7.14 -0.22
CA LEU A 183 2.56 6.50 1.08
C LEU A 183 2.88 7.50 2.20
N ARG A 184 1.87 7.78 3.03
CA ARG A 184 1.99 8.65 4.21
C ARG A 184 2.49 7.87 5.43
N PRO A 185 3.09 8.55 6.42
CA PRO A 185 3.50 7.91 7.68
C PRO A 185 2.39 7.09 8.35
N SER A 186 1.13 7.53 8.23
CA SER A 186 -0.02 6.80 8.76
C SER A 186 -0.16 5.38 8.21
N GLY A 187 -0.10 5.23 6.89
CA GLY A 187 -0.11 3.94 6.20
C GLY A 187 1.10 3.09 6.60
N ALA A 188 2.29 3.68 6.62
CA ALA A 188 3.51 2.97 6.99
C ALA A 188 3.47 2.44 8.44
N TYR A 189 3.04 3.25 9.40
CA TYR A 189 2.99 2.85 10.81
C TYR A 189 1.91 1.84 11.14
N VAL A 190 0.80 1.83 10.38
CA VAL A 190 -0.20 0.75 10.52
C VAL A 190 0.31 -0.53 9.89
N MET A 191 0.90 -0.47 8.69
CA MET A 191 1.48 -1.62 8.01
C MET A 191 2.55 -2.33 8.82
N PHE A 192 3.29 -1.57 9.64
CA PHE A 192 4.31 -2.11 10.53
C PHE A 192 3.85 -3.36 11.28
N TRP A 193 2.59 -3.41 11.73
CA TRP A 193 2.06 -4.50 12.56
C TRP A 193 1.94 -5.86 11.84
N TRP A 194 1.92 -5.90 10.50
CA TRP A 194 1.87 -7.14 9.71
C TRP A 194 2.99 -7.26 8.68
N SER A 195 3.83 -6.24 8.57
CA SER A 195 4.98 -6.19 7.66
C SER A 195 6.08 -7.19 8.04
N SER A 196 6.87 -7.59 7.04
CA SER A 196 8.07 -8.41 7.24
C SER A 196 9.13 -7.67 8.09
N PRO A 197 10.13 -8.36 8.66
CA PRO A 197 11.21 -7.71 9.40
C PRO A 197 11.94 -6.61 8.61
N ASP A 198 12.22 -6.84 7.32
CA ASP A 198 12.90 -5.87 6.45
C ASP A 198 12.02 -4.67 6.12
N ASP A 199 10.72 -4.89 5.91
CA ASP A 199 9.74 -3.83 5.71
C ASP A 199 9.57 -2.98 6.98
N ARG A 200 9.51 -3.61 8.17
CA ARG A 200 9.47 -2.92 9.47
C ARG A 200 10.69 -2.04 9.67
N ARG A 201 11.88 -2.54 9.35
CA ARG A 201 13.12 -1.74 9.36
C ARG A 201 13.02 -0.56 8.40
N THR A 202 12.55 -0.79 7.18
CA THR A 202 12.36 0.26 6.17
C THR A 202 11.38 1.33 6.65
N ILE A 203 10.27 0.93 7.30
CA ILE A 203 9.29 1.84 7.89
C ILE A 203 9.95 2.77 8.92
N LEU A 204 10.71 2.19 9.86
CA LEU A 204 11.39 2.95 10.91
C LEU A 204 12.50 3.85 10.36
N GLN A 205 13.18 3.46 9.28
CA GLN A 205 14.22 4.29 8.67
C GLN A 205 13.66 5.44 7.84
N ARG A 206 12.56 5.23 7.10
CA ARG A 206 12.00 6.20 6.15
C ARG A 206 11.02 7.17 6.81
N PHE A 207 10.19 6.70 7.74
CA PHE A 207 9.05 7.47 8.25
C PHE A 207 9.23 8.00 9.67
N ALA A 208 10.18 7.47 10.45
CA ALA A 208 10.50 7.99 11.78
C ALA A 208 11.27 9.32 11.66
N VAL A 209 10.51 10.42 11.68
CA VAL A 209 11.03 11.79 11.54
C VAL A 209 11.00 12.54 12.88
N SER A 210 11.82 13.59 12.99
CA SER A 210 11.80 14.51 14.13
C SER A 210 10.51 15.34 14.13
N ARG A 211 10.07 15.75 15.33
CA ARG A 211 8.92 16.65 15.55
C ARG A 211 9.35 18.03 16.05
N GLU A 212 10.64 18.35 16.00
CA GLU A 212 11.20 19.61 16.52
C GLU A 212 10.47 20.86 16.03
N VAL A 213 10.22 20.96 14.72
CA VAL A 213 9.50 22.11 14.14
C VAL A 213 8.10 22.27 14.73
N MET A 214 7.36 21.16 14.92
CA MET A 214 6.03 21.22 15.55
C MET A 214 6.12 21.65 17.02
N GLN A 215 7.18 21.24 17.71
CA GLN A 215 7.41 21.57 19.11
C GLN A 215 7.82 23.02 19.31
N GLU A 216 8.59 23.59 18.39
CA GLU A 216 9.00 24.99 18.41
C GLU A 216 7.80 25.91 18.15
N VAL A 217 7.01 25.62 17.11
CA VAL A 217 5.87 26.46 16.72
C VAL A 217 4.74 26.43 17.77
N ALA A 218 4.61 25.36 18.55
CA ALA A 218 3.54 25.22 19.54
C ALA A 218 3.97 25.53 20.98
N GLU A 219 5.17 26.07 21.21
CA GLU A 219 5.75 26.22 22.55
C GLU A 219 4.92 27.14 23.48
N ASP A 220 4.43 28.25 22.95
CA ASP A 220 3.56 29.22 23.65
C ASP A 220 2.15 28.66 23.90
N VAL A 221 1.65 27.82 22.99
CA VAL A 221 0.31 27.19 23.09
C VAL A 221 0.18 26.30 24.33
N PHE A 222 1.26 25.68 24.81
CA PHE A 222 1.22 24.88 26.04
C PHE A 222 0.87 25.73 27.28
N ALA A 223 1.33 26.97 27.34
CA ALA A 223 1.01 27.88 28.44
C ALA A 223 -0.47 28.31 28.37
N MET A 224 -0.95 28.65 27.17
CA MET A 224 -2.35 29.02 26.92
C MET A 224 -3.30 27.87 27.33
N ALA A 225 -3.01 26.64 26.88
CA ALA A 225 -3.82 25.47 27.23
C ALA A 225 -3.83 25.19 28.74
N ALA A 226 -2.75 25.50 29.45
CA ALA A 226 -2.68 25.37 30.90
C ALA A 226 -3.50 26.44 31.63
N GLU A 227 -3.50 27.69 31.16
CA GLU A 227 -4.34 28.77 31.68
C GLU A 227 -5.84 28.47 31.49
N GLU A 228 -6.19 27.85 30.37
CA GLU A 228 -7.54 27.34 30.07
C GLU A 228 -7.88 26.05 30.84
N GLY A 229 -6.96 25.52 31.65
CA GLY A 229 -7.17 24.32 32.45
C GLY A 229 -7.34 23.04 31.62
N TRP A 230 -6.79 23.00 30.39
CA TRP A 230 -6.86 21.85 29.48
C TRP A 230 -8.30 21.43 29.13
N GLN A 231 -9.23 22.38 29.11
CA GLN A 231 -10.65 22.11 28.93
C GLN A 231 -11.01 21.66 27.51
N ASP A 232 -10.33 22.17 26.47
CA ASP A 232 -10.58 21.77 25.10
C ASP A 232 -9.98 20.38 24.76
N PRO A 233 -10.81 19.36 24.47
CA PRO A 233 -10.32 18.01 24.20
C PRO A 233 -9.49 17.91 22.92
N VAL A 234 -9.76 18.76 21.91
CA VAL A 234 -9.07 18.73 20.61
C VAL A 234 -7.64 19.22 20.78
N SER A 235 -7.46 20.41 21.35
CA SER A 235 -6.16 21.01 21.65
C SER A 235 -5.35 20.12 22.58
N ARG A 236 -5.97 19.57 23.63
CA ARG A 236 -5.31 18.63 24.54
C ARG A 236 -4.76 17.40 23.82
N LYS A 237 -5.52 16.81 22.89
CA LYS A 237 -5.10 15.64 22.10
C LYS A 237 -3.95 15.98 21.14
N ALA A 238 -4.00 17.13 20.49
CA ALA A 238 -2.95 17.61 19.60
C ALA A 238 -1.65 17.91 20.37
N LEU A 239 -1.74 18.65 21.48
CA LEU A 239 -0.61 18.97 22.35
C LEU A 239 0.02 17.73 22.96
N GLN A 240 -0.77 16.70 23.31
CA GLN A 240 -0.23 15.40 23.72
C GLN A 240 0.60 14.74 22.61
N PHE A 241 0.22 14.88 21.34
CA PHE A 241 1.05 14.39 20.23
C PHE A 241 2.32 15.23 20.04
N ILE A 242 2.30 16.53 20.32
CA ILE A 242 3.44 17.44 20.12
C ILE A 242 4.44 17.37 21.28
N GLU A 243 3.95 17.14 22.50
CA GLU A 243 4.71 17.19 23.75
C GLU A 243 6.13 16.62 23.66
N ARG A 244 7.10 17.34 24.25
CA ARG A 244 8.51 16.92 24.29
C ARG A 244 8.74 15.72 25.22
N ARG A 245 8.02 15.66 26.35
CA ARG A 245 8.21 14.63 27.39
C ARG A 245 7.36 13.39 27.13
N GLN A 246 8.00 12.23 26.96
CA GLN A 246 7.29 10.98 26.70
C GLN A 246 6.60 10.40 27.95
N ARG A 247 7.29 10.43 29.11
CA ARG A 247 6.79 9.80 30.35
C ARG A 247 5.67 10.62 30.98
N ASN A 248 4.68 9.92 31.54
CA ASN A 248 3.61 10.56 32.30
C ASN A 248 4.06 10.81 33.74
N ARG A 249 4.46 12.04 34.06
CA ARG A 249 4.93 12.38 35.41
C ARG A 249 3.83 12.28 36.48
N ALA A 250 2.58 12.54 36.10
CA ALA A 250 1.44 12.44 37.03
C ALA A 250 1.10 10.98 37.37
N ALA A 251 1.48 10.02 36.51
CA ALA A 251 1.32 8.60 36.79
C ALA A 251 2.19 8.13 37.96
N ILE A 252 3.42 8.65 38.08
CA ILE A 252 4.38 8.24 39.10
C ILE A 252 3.79 8.38 40.50
N ALA A 253 3.09 9.49 40.79
CA ALA A 253 2.49 9.74 42.09
C ALA A 253 1.36 8.75 42.47
N LYS A 254 0.80 8.04 41.49
CA LYS A 254 -0.28 7.05 41.68
C LYS A 254 0.23 5.61 41.51
N SER A 255 1.46 5.45 41.07
CA SER A 255 2.07 4.16 40.78
C SER A 255 2.44 3.44 42.07
N PRO A 256 2.30 2.10 42.14
CA PRO A 256 2.89 1.32 43.21
C PRO A 256 4.43 1.21 43.10
N TYR A 257 5.04 1.75 42.04
CA TYR A 257 6.48 1.76 41.80
C TYR A 257 7.01 3.20 41.83
N GLY A 258 8.26 3.39 42.24
CA GLY A 258 8.94 4.69 42.25
C GLY A 258 9.22 5.27 40.86
N GLY A 259 9.05 4.49 39.79
CA GLY A 259 9.20 4.93 38.41
C GLY A 259 9.08 3.80 37.41
N LEU A 260 9.31 4.13 36.14
CA LEU A 260 9.23 3.19 35.02
C LEU A 260 10.29 2.09 35.13
N GLU A 261 11.52 2.45 35.52
CA GLU A 261 12.64 1.53 35.74
C GLU A 261 12.31 0.48 36.80
N GLU A 262 11.70 0.88 37.92
CA GLU A 262 11.32 -0.05 38.98
C GLU A 262 10.18 -0.98 38.55
N ALA A 263 9.20 -0.47 37.81
CA ALA A 263 8.13 -1.29 37.23
C ALA A 263 8.68 -2.34 36.24
N VAL A 264 9.64 -1.95 35.40
CA VAL A 264 10.35 -2.85 34.46
C VAL A 264 11.18 -3.89 35.21
N ALA A 265 11.94 -3.48 36.23
CA ALA A 265 12.70 -4.39 37.07
C ALA A 265 11.78 -5.41 37.78
N ALA A 266 10.63 -4.96 38.30
CA ALA A 266 9.63 -5.83 38.90
C ALA A 266 9.08 -6.85 37.88
N ALA A 267 8.83 -6.44 36.64
CA ALA A 267 8.44 -7.36 35.57
C ALA A 267 9.55 -8.36 35.22
N GLY A 268 10.81 -7.93 35.17
CA GLY A 268 11.95 -8.83 34.94
C GLY A 268 12.10 -9.91 36.03
N LEU A 269 11.81 -9.57 37.29
CA LEU A 269 11.90 -10.51 38.42
C LEU A 269 10.68 -11.43 38.56
N LYS A 270 9.47 -10.90 38.38
CA LYS A 270 8.21 -11.61 38.66
C LYS A 270 7.57 -12.22 37.39
N GLY A 271 8.09 -11.87 36.21
CA GLY A 271 7.42 -12.07 34.93
C GLY A 271 6.38 -10.98 34.66
N MET A 272 6.01 -10.83 33.38
CA MET A 272 5.01 -9.85 32.97
C MET A 272 3.60 -10.27 33.40
N SER A 273 2.92 -9.40 34.15
CA SER A 273 1.49 -9.52 34.48
C SER A 273 0.67 -8.46 33.75
N ARG A 274 -0.66 -8.62 33.71
CA ARG A 274 -1.57 -7.61 33.13
C ARG A 274 -1.47 -6.25 33.84
N ASP A 275 -1.35 -6.27 35.16
CA ASP A 275 -1.25 -5.05 35.97
C ASP A 275 0.08 -4.35 35.72
N LEU A 276 1.19 -5.10 35.67
CA LEU A 276 2.51 -4.55 35.31
C LEU A 276 2.52 -3.98 33.90
N ALA A 277 1.93 -4.69 32.93
CA ALA A 277 1.81 -4.19 31.55
C ALA A 277 1.04 -2.86 31.48
N THR A 278 -0.07 -2.77 32.24
CA THR A 278 -0.88 -1.55 32.33
C THR A 278 -0.11 -0.41 32.99
N GLU A 279 0.62 -0.71 34.06
CA GLU A 279 1.41 0.26 34.81
C GLU A 279 2.59 0.80 33.97
N ILE A 280 3.33 -0.08 33.31
CA ILE A 280 4.41 0.28 32.39
C ILE A 280 3.88 1.16 31.25
N ALA A 281 2.70 0.83 30.68
CA ALA A 281 2.06 1.66 29.68
C ALA A 281 1.74 3.07 30.23
N HIS A 282 1.13 3.13 31.41
CA HIS A 282 0.72 4.38 32.04
C HIS A 282 1.93 5.29 32.34
N LEU A 283 2.98 4.75 32.95
CA LEU A 283 4.24 5.44 33.24
C LEU A 283 4.97 5.90 31.97
N SER A 284 4.87 5.12 30.89
CA SER A 284 5.45 5.45 29.57
C SER A 284 4.65 6.50 28.79
N GLY A 285 3.52 6.98 29.32
CA GLY A 285 2.67 7.96 28.66
C GLY A 285 1.86 7.41 27.49
N VAL A 286 1.59 6.10 27.48
CA VAL A 286 0.76 5.45 26.45
C VAL A 286 -0.48 4.81 27.06
N LYS A 287 -1.56 4.68 26.27
CA LYS A 287 -2.78 4.03 26.75
C LYS A 287 -2.55 2.52 26.89
N PRO A 288 -3.27 1.84 27.81
CA PRO A 288 -3.08 0.40 28.06
C PRO A 288 -3.22 -0.47 26.82
N ILE A 289 -4.12 -0.11 25.88
CA ILE A 289 -4.27 -0.86 24.62
C ILE A 289 -3.04 -0.79 23.72
N THR A 290 -2.43 0.39 23.60
CA THR A 290 -1.18 0.59 22.86
C THR A 290 -0.04 -0.16 23.55
N GLY A 291 0.04 -0.09 24.88
CA GLY A 291 1.01 -0.84 25.66
C GLY A 291 0.88 -2.35 25.48
N ALA A 292 -0.34 -2.89 25.54
CA ALA A 292 -0.62 -4.30 25.30
C ALA A 292 -0.23 -4.73 23.87
N LYS A 293 -0.52 -3.90 22.86
CA LYS A 293 -0.12 -4.16 21.47
C LYS A 293 1.40 -4.20 21.30
N ILE A 294 2.11 -3.26 21.92
CA ILE A 294 3.58 -3.21 21.92
C ILE A 294 4.17 -4.44 22.61
N LEU A 295 3.68 -4.80 23.80
CA LEU A 295 4.18 -5.92 24.59
C LEU A 295 3.86 -7.29 23.96
N GLY A 296 2.73 -7.38 23.26
CA GLY A 296 2.28 -8.58 22.58
C GLY A 296 2.85 -8.81 21.18
N ASP A 297 3.56 -7.83 20.61
CA ASP A 297 4.10 -7.96 19.24
C ASP A 297 5.21 -9.03 19.18
N PRO A 298 5.07 -10.06 18.34
CA PRO A 298 6.00 -11.20 18.32
C PRO A 298 7.40 -10.82 17.82
N GLY A 299 7.52 -9.79 16.98
CA GLY A 299 8.82 -9.30 16.49
C GLY A 299 9.61 -8.55 17.56
N GLY A 300 8.91 -7.90 18.50
CA GLY A 300 9.50 -7.26 19.68
C GLY A 300 10.21 -5.94 19.43
N GLU A 301 10.35 -5.49 18.18
CA GLU A 301 10.91 -4.17 17.83
C GLU A 301 10.16 -3.01 18.51
N PRO A 302 8.82 -3.08 18.74
CA PRO A 302 8.10 -2.09 19.54
C PRO A 302 8.62 -1.94 20.97
N LEU A 303 9.20 -2.99 21.58
CA LEU A 303 9.81 -2.91 22.91
C LEU A 303 11.04 -2.00 22.88
N ALA A 304 11.87 -2.13 21.84
CA ALA A 304 13.02 -1.26 21.62
C ALA A 304 12.57 0.20 21.45
N ILE A 305 11.51 0.44 20.68
CA ILE A 305 10.94 1.78 20.47
C ILE A 305 10.40 2.36 21.78
N LEU A 306 9.64 1.57 22.56
CA LEU A 306 9.13 1.96 23.88
C LEU A 306 10.29 2.36 24.81
N CYS A 307 11.33 1.53 24.89
CA CYS A 307 12.49 1.78 25.74
C CYS A 307 13.22 3.05 25.30
N LYS A 308 13.52 3.17 23.99
CA LYS A 308 14.27 4.31 23.46
C LYS A 308 13.51 5.62 23.63
N ALA A 309 12.21 5.64 23.35
CA ALA A 309 11.35 6.82 23.46
C ALA A 309 11.20 7.33 24.89
N THR A 310 11.19 6.40 25.86
CA THR A 310 11.06 6.71 27.29
C THR A 310 12.41 6.91 27.99
N GLY A 311 13.53 6.66 27.32
CA GLY A 311 14.87 6.78 27.89
C GLY A 311 15.29 5.59 28.78
N LEU A 312 14.61 4.45 28.68
CA LEU A 312 15.05 3.20 29.30
C LEU A 312 16.31 2.66 28.60
N GLY A 313 17.21 2.06 29.38
CA GLY A 313 18.48 1.52 28.92
C GLY A 313 18.39 0.13 28.31
N ARG A 314 19.53 -0.40 27.85
CA ARG A 314 19.63 -1.78 27.31
C ARG A 314 19.27 -2.84 28.34
N GLY A 315 19.63 -2.62 29.60
CA GLY A 315 19.30 -3.53 30.71
C GLY A 315 17.79 -3.62 30.94
N ASP A 316 17.08 -2.50 30.85
CA ASP A 316 15.62 -2.45 30.97
C ASP A 316 14.94 -3.14 29.79
N LEU A 317 15.46 -2.95 28.56
CA LEU A 317 14.99 -3.66 27.37
C LEU A 317 15.15 -5.18 27.52
N GLN A 318 16.30 -5.63 28.02
CA GLN A 318 16.54 -7.05 28.30
C GLN A 318 15.63 -7.58 29.41
N ALA A 319 15.39 -6.80 30.47
CA ALA A 319 14.46 -7.16 31.54
C ALA A 319 13.02 -7.30 31.02
N LEU A 320 12.56 -6.36 30.17
CA LEU A 320 11.26 -6.46 29.50
C LEU A 320 11.19 -7.69 28.60
N TRP A 321 12.21 -7.93 27.78
CA TRP A 321 12.28 -9.10 26.90
C TRP A 321 12.13 -10.42 27.68
N ARG A 322 12.91 -10.59 28.76
CA ARG A 322 12.85 -11.75 29.65
C ARG A 322 11.51 -11.87 30.36
N SER A 323 10.92 -10.75 30.81
CA SER A 323 9.63 -10.77 31.51
C SER A 323 8.50 -11.33 30.65
N LEU A 324 8.63 -11.22 29.32
CA LEU A 324 7.72 -11.78 28.32
C LEU A 324 8.06 -13.22 27.92
N ARG A 325 9.01 -13.85 28.63
CA ARG A 325 9.47 -15.24 28.42
C ARG A 325 10.03 -15.48 27.02
N ARG A 326 10.69 -14.48 26.43
CA ARG A 326 11.31 -14.60 25.11
C ARG A 326 12.77 -15.02 25.24
N PRO A 327 13.26 -15.95 24.40
CA PRO A 327 14.64 -16.41 24.43
C PRO A 327 15.60 -15.33 23.91
N GLU A 328 16.80 -15.25 24.47
CA GLU A 328 17.90 -14.43 23.92
C GLU A 328 18.90 -15.26 23.11
N LEU A 329 18.89 -16.58 23.34
CA LEU A 329 19.76 -17.55 22.70
C LEU A 329 18.91 -18.70 22.16
N LEU A 330 19.36 -19.26 21.03
CA LEU A 330 18.86 -20.52 20.50
C LEU A 330 19.43 -21.71 21.31
N PRO A 331 18.89 -22.94 21.14
CA PRO A 331 19.37 -24.13 21.86
C PRO A 331 20.85 -24.47 21.63
N ASP A 332 21.43 -24.04 20.52
CA ASP A 332 22.85 -24.21 20.19
C ASP A 332 23.76 -23.13 20.81
N GLY A 333 23.18 -22.17 21.55
CA GLY A 333 23.88 -21.08 22.21
C GLY A 333 24.14 -19.86 21.32
N SER A 334 23.74 -19.86 20.04
CA SER A 334 23.80 -18.65 19.22
C SER A 334 22.76 -17.63 19.65
N VAL A 335 22.97 -16.35 19.33
CA VAL A 335 21.98 -15.30 19.63
C VAL A 335 20.69 -15.56 18.86
N ASP A 336 19.56 -15.37 19.53
CA ASP A 336 18.25 -15.44 18.88
C ASP A 336 18.12 -14.29 17.85
N PRO A 337 17.79 -14.57 16.58
CA PRO A 337 17.76 -13.56 15.53
C PRO A 337 16.66 -12.50 15.72
N ILE A 338 15.60 -12.80 16.48
CA ILE A 338 14.60 -11.81 16.89
C ILE A 338 15.21 -10.88 17.93
N TRP A 339 15.88 -11.43 18.94
CA TRP A 339 16.55 -10.63 19.97
C TRP A 339 17.63 -9.72 19.37
N GLU A 340 18.49 -10.24 18.49
CA GLU A 340 19.50 -9.45 17.78
C GLU A 340 18.86 -8.26 17.03
N ARG A 341 17.76 -8.50 16.32
CA ARG A 341 17.04 -7.46 15.58
C ARG A 341 16.42 -6.40 16.50
N VAL A 342 15.92 -6.79 17.67
CA VAL A 342 15.42 -5.86 18.69
C VAL A 342 16.54 -4.97 19.20
N GLN A 343 17.73 -5.52 19.47
CA GLN A 343 18.91 -4.76 19.87
C GLN A 343 19.33 -3.78 18.77
N ILE A 344 19.41 -4.23 17.51
CA ILE A 344 19.71 -3.36 16.35
C ILE A 344 18.68 -2.22 16.24
N THR A 345 17.39 -2.50 16.44
CA THR A 345 16.34 -1.49 16.36
C THR A 345 16.51 -0.41 17.44
N TYR A 346 16.86 -0.81 18.66
CA TYR A 346 17.10 0.13 19.77
C TYR A 346 18.28 1.06 19.47
N GLU A 347 19.34 0.54 18.86
CA GLU A 347 20.53 1.33 18.49
C GLU A 347 20.28 2.25 17.30
N MET A 348 19.53 1.78 16.30
CA MET A 348 19.29 2.50 15.04
C MET A 348 18.50 3.80 15.23
N LEU A 349 17.56 3.84 16.18
CA LEU A 349 16.69 4.99 16.37
C LEU A 349 17.25 6.00 17.38
N ALA A 350 17.19 7.29 17.01
CA ALA A 350 17.35 8.38 17.95
C ALA A 350 16.11 8.52 18.85
N VAL A 351 16.28 9.13 20.03
CA VAL A 351 15.21 9.23 21.05
C VAL A 351 14.00 10.00 20.52
N ASP A 352 14.23 11.14 19.86
CA ASP A 352 13.20 11.99 19.26
C ASP A 352 12.35 11.23 18.21
N ARG A 353 13.01 10.46 17.35
CA ARG A 353 12.35 9.64 16.31
C ARG A 353 11.55 8.50 16.95
N ALA A 354 12.11 7.82 17.95
CA ALA A 354 11.40 6.78 18.69
C ALA A 354 10.15 7.35 19.38
N GLN A 355 10.22 8.56 19.94
CA GLN A 355 9.06 9.25 20.50
C GLN A 355 8.01 9.56 19.44
N THR A 356 8.40 10.00 18.24
CA THR A 356 7.45 10.20 17.13
C THR A 356 6.69 8.93 16.81
N VAL A 357 7.38 7.79 16.66
CA VAL A 357 6.74 6.50 16.39
C VAL A 357 5.79 6.10 17.53
N LEU A 358 6.27 6.15 18.77
CA LEU A 358 5.48 5.76 19.95
C LEU A 358 4.24 6.64 20.12
N ARG A 359 4.36 7.96 19.93
CA ARG A 359 3.21 8.87 19.98
C ARG A 359 2.25 8.64 18.83
N TYR A 360 2.75 8.32 17.64
CA TYR A 360 1.90 7.98 16.51
C TYR A 360 1.09 6.72 16.79
N TRP A 361 1.71 5.65 17.29
CA TRP A 361 0.99 4.44 17.69
C TRP A 361 0.01 4.70 18.83
N ASN A 362 0.41 5.46 19.84
CA ASN A 362 -0.50 5.82 20.93
C ASN A 362 -1.68 6.65 20.43
N TRP A 363 -1.44 7.60 19.53
CA TRP A 363 -2.50 8.40 18.92
C TRP A 363 -3.38 7.50 18.06
N SER A 364 -2.87 6.90 16.99
CA SER A 364 -3.63 6.04 16.06
C SER A 364 -4.46 4.98 16.78
N LEU A 365 -3.83 4.10 17.56
CA LEU A 365 -4.51 2.96 18.18
C LEU A 365 -5.53 3.34 19.26
N SER A 366 -5.48 4.57 19.79
CA SER A 366 -6.29 4.97 20.94
C SER A 366 -7.20 6.16 20.71
N SER A 367 -7.01 6.89 19.62
CA SER A 367 -7.77 8.08 19.22
C SER A 367 -9.12 7.76 18.60
N ALA A 368 -9.35 6.48 18.33
CA ALA A 368 -10.31 5.95 17.38
C ALA A 368 -11.35 4.97 17.97
N LEU A 369 -11.17 4.54 19.22
CA LEU A 369 -12.00 3.50 19.85
C LEU A 369 -13.37 4.06 20.28
N THR A 370 -14.12 4.64 19.34
CA THR A 370 -15.52 4.97 19.57
C THR A 370 -16.31 3.67 19.76
N PRO A 371 -17.40 3.65 20.54
CA PRO A 371 -18.27 2.48 20.65
C PRO A 371 -18.85 2.00 19.31
N ALA A 372 -18.86 2.87 18.29
CA ALA A 372 -19.22 2.52 16.92
C ALA A 372 -18.09 1.77 16.22
N LEU A 373 -16.84 2.29 16.27
CA LEU A 373 -15.69 1.61 15.66
C LEU A 373 -15.40 0.25 16.33
N LEU A 374 -15.54 0.16 17.65
CA LEU A 374 -15.40 -1.10 18.38
C LEU A 374 -16.44 -2.16 17.96
N ARG A 375 -17.65 -1.73 17.57
CA ARG A 375 -18.66 -2.61 16.99
C ARG A 375 -18.28 -3.01 15.56
N ALA A 376 -17.94 -2.04 14.71
CA ALA A 376 -17.48 -2.33 13.34
C ALA A 376 -16.30 -3.31 13.31
N ILE A 377 -15.29 -3.11 14.16
CA ILE A 377 -14.15 -4.03 14.33
C ILE A 377 -14.60 -5.45 14.72
N ARG A 378 -15.59 -5.55 15.62
CA ARG A 378 -16.08 -6.83 16.15
C ARG A 378 -16.97 -7.56 15.13
N ASP A 379 -17.74 -6.80 14.37
CA ASP A 379 -18.75 -7.29 13.44
C ASP A 379 -18.18 -7.47 12.02
N GLY A 380 -16.93 -7.02 11.78
CA GLY A 380 -16.21 -7.19 10.52
C GLY A 380 -16.69 -6.25 9.41
N GLU A 381 -17.33 -5.14 9.75
CA GLU A 381 -17.85 -4.16 8.78
C GLU A 381 -16.71 -3.27 8.26
N GLU A 382 -16.30 -3.47 7.00
CA GLU A 382 -15.30 -2.65 6.31
C GLU A 382 -15.92 -1.53 5.44
N ASP A 383 -17.25 -1.54 5.25
CA ASP A 383 -17.97 -0.72 4.26
C ASP A 383 -18.07 0.79 4.59
N ALA A 384 -17.49 1.26 5.71
CA ALA A 384 -17.51 2.66 6.14
C ALA A 384 -16.12 3.32 6.24
N LEU A 385 -15.11 2.77 5.54
CA LEU A 385 -13.71 3.24 5.59
C LEU A 385 -13.52 4.74 5.26
N ASP A 386 -14.37 5.31 4.40
CA ASP A 386 -14.28 6.70 3.92
C ASP A 386 -14.74 7.74 4.96
N ASP A 387 -15.61 7.35 5.90
CA ASP A 387 -16.11 8.25 6.95
C ASP A 387 -15.15 8.37 8.15
N TYR A 388 -14.13 7.52 8.20
CA TYR A 388 -13.16 7.49 9.29
C TYR A 388 -11.98 8.44 9.05
N SER A 389 -11.41 8.96 10.14
CA SER A 389 -10.10 9.61 10.10
C SER A 389 -8.98 8.58 9.89
N ALA A 390 -7.81 9.01 9.39
CA ALA A 390 -6.66 8.10 9.22
C ALA A 390 -6.25 7.36 10.52
N PRO A 391 -6.28 7.98 11.72
CA PRO A 391 -6.10 7.28 12.99
C PRO A 391 -7.15 6.19 13.25
N GLU A 392 -8.41 6.42 12.87
CA GLU A 392 -9.51 5.46 13.02
C GLU A 392 -9.35 4.23 12.14
N ARG A 393 -9.03 4.43 10.86
CA ARG A 393 -8.65 3.33 9.97
C ARG A 393 -7.46 2.54 10.52
N ALA A 394 -6.43 3.24 10.99
CA ALA A 394 -5.24 2.59 11.53
C ALA A 394 -5.56 1.71 12.76
N ALA A 395 -6.39 2.20 13.69
CA ALA A 395 -6.81 1.41 14.84
C ALA A 395 -7.62 0.18 14.42
N MET A 396 -8.57 0.34 13.49
CA MET A 396 -9.39 -0.77 13.00
C MET A 396 -8.52 -1.88 12.39
N LEU A 397 -7.61 -1.51 11.48
CA LEU A 397 -6.74 -2.46 10.80
C LEU A 397 -5.77 -3.16 11.78
N ALA A 398 -5.13 -2.40 12.66
CA ALA A 398 -4.12 -2.94 13.57
C ALA A 398 -4.70 -3.77 14.73
N LEU A 399 -5.94 -3.50 15.15
CA LEU A 399 -6.57 -4.13 16.32
C LEU A 399 -7.62 -5.18 15.98
N ALA A 400 -8.01 -5.35 14.71
CA ALA A 400 -9.04 -6.30 14.34
C ALA A 400 -8.76 -7.74 14.80
N GLU A 401 -7.52 -8.24 14.74
CA GLU A 401 -7.16 -9.57 15.25
C GLU A 401 -7.14 -9.63 16.79
N ASN A 402 -7.05 -8.49 17.46
CA ASN A 402 -7.04 -8.41 18.92
C ASN A 402 -8.46 -8.45 19.52
N PHE A 403 -9.50 -8.17 18.72
CA PHE A 403 -10.90 -8.16 19.12
C PHE A 403 -11.79 -9.13 18.33
N GLY A 404 -11.28 -9.72 17.24
CA GLY A 404 -11.93 -10.79 16.50
C GLY A 404 -12.15 -12.02 17.37
N ARG A 405 -13.31 -12.67 17.17
CA ARG A 405 -13.70 -13.89 17.88
C ARG A 405 -12.77 -15.06 17.62
#